data_AF-A0A534C3R0-F1
#
_entry.id   AF-A0A534C3R0-F1
#
_cell.length_a   1.000
_cell.length_b   1.000
_cell.length_c   1.000
_cell.angle_alpha   90.00
_cell.angle_beta   90.00
_cell.angle_gamma   90.00
#
_symmetry.space_group_name_H-M   'P 1'
#
loop_
_entity.id
_entity.type
_entity.pdbx_description
1 polymer ?
#
loop_
_entity_poly.entity_id
_entity_poly.type
_entity_poly.pdbx_seq_one_letter_code
_entity_poly.pdbx_strand_id
1 'polypeptide(L)' 'MAMYSDTIRQLESVASADLVPQASVDLLTRAYRAYRARTHHLALDGAAPIVPAVEFRELREEVTRLWNATMAA' A
#
# COMPACT_ATOMS: atom_id res chain seq x y z
N MET A 1 18.61 -8.44 4.59
CA MET A 1 18.68 -7.70 3.31
C MET A 1 17.37 -7.91 2.57
N ALA A 2 16.72 -6.85 2.09
CA ALA A 2 15.60 -7.02 1.17
C ALA A 2 16.13 -7.40 -0.22
N MET A 3 15.60 -8.47 -0.82
CA MET A 3 16.04 -8.98 -2.12
C MET A 3 15.68 -8.04 -3.28
N TYR A 4 14.61 -7.27 -3.11
CA TYR A 4 14.10 -6.30 -4.07
C TYR A 4 14.01 -4.92 -3.43
N SER A 5 14.22 -3.87 -4.23
CA SER A 5 14.12 -2.48 -3.78
C SER A 5 12.71 -1.89 -3.93
N ASP A 6 11.84 -2.51 -4.72
CA ASP A 6 10.47 -2.05 -4.91
C ASP A 6 9.48 -2.79 -3.99
N THR A 7 8.50 -2.03 -3.49
CA THR A 7 7.51 -2.49 -2.53
C THR A 7 6.67 -3.66 -3.06
N ILE A 8 6.34 -3.68 -4.37
CA ILE A 8 5.46 -4.71 -4.93
C ILE A 8 6.18 -6.06 -4.89
N ARG A 9 7.42 -6.13 -5.38
CA ARG A 9 8.19 -7.39 -5.32
C ARG A 9 8.50 -7.83 -3.89
N GLN A 10 8.68 -6.90 -2.96
CA GLN A 10 8.80 -7.24 -1.55
C GLN A 10 7.53 -7.90 -1.01
N LEU A 11 6.35 -7.37 -1.34
CA LEU A 11 5.06 -7.95 -0.95
C LEU A 11 4.81 -9.31 -1.62
N GLU A 12 5.11 -9.44 -2.91
CA GLU A 12 5.00 -10.70 -3.64
C GLU A 12 5.94 -11.78 -3.06
N SER A 13 7.12 -11.38 -2.57
CA SER A 13 8.08 -12.31 -1.95
C SER A 13 7.54 -12.91 -0.65
N VAL A 14 6.91 -12.11 0.21
CA VAL A 14 6.34 -12.61 1.47
C VAL A 14 5.07 -13.44 1.26
N ALA A 15 4.31 -13.15 0.20
CA ALA A 15 3.20 -14.01 -0.23
C ALA A 15 3.71 -15.36 -0.75
N SER A 16 4.72 -15.34 -1.62
CA SER A 16 5.29 -16.56 -2.22
C SER A 16 5.95 -17.48 -1.19
N ALA A 17 6.44 -16.90 -0.09
CA ALA A 17 7.01 -17.64 1.03
C ALA A 17 5.94 -18.10 2.06
N ASP A 18 4.65 -17.89 1.78
CA ASP A 18 3.51 -18.22 2.67
C ASP A 18 3.58 -17.54 4.05
N LEU A 19 4.27 -16.39 4.14
CA LEU A 19 4.42 -15.63 5.38
C LEU A 19 3.25 -14.65 5.60
N VAL A 20 2.60 -14.24 4.52
CA VAL A 20 1.48 -13.30 4.53
C VAL A 20 0.40 -13.82 3.57
N PRO A 21 -0.88 -13.85 3.98
CA PRO A 21 -1.96 -14.28 3.09
C PRO A 21 -2.00 -13.46 1.79
N GLN A 22 -2.20 -14.15 0.66
CA GLN A 22 -2.25 -13.51 -0.66
C GLN A 22 -3.26 -12.34 -0.71
N ALA A 23 -4.44 -12.49 -0.09
CA ALA A 23 -5.45 -11.45 -0.04
C ALA A 23 -4.95 -10.15 0.63
N SER A 24 -4.10 -10.26 1.65
CA SER A 24 -3.47 -9.10 2.31
C SER A 24 -2.45 -8.43 1.38
N VAL A 25 -1.68 -9.21 0.64
CA VAL A 25 -0.72 -8.70 -0.35
C VAL A 25 -1.44 -8.02 -1.53
N ASP A 26 -2.55 -8.58 -1.98
CA ASP A 26 -3.39 -7.98 -3.04
C ASP A 26 -3.95 -6.63 -2.60
N LEU A 27 -4.47 -6.55 -1.36
CA LEU A 27 -4.93 -5.30 -0.74
C LEU A 27 -3.82 -4.25 -0.69
N LEU A 28 -2.64 -4.62 -0.17
CA LEU A 28 -1.51 -3.70 -0.03
C LEU A 28 -0.98 -3.24 -1.39
N THR A 29 -0.93 -4.13 -2.38
CA THR A 29 -0.52 -3.81 -3.75
C THR A 29 -1.50 -2.84 -4.41
N ARG A 30 -2.80 -3.07 -4.25
CA ARG A 30 -3.86 -2.16 -4.73
C ARG A 30 -3.74 -0.78 -4.09
N ALA A 31 -3.58 -0.73 -2.77
CA ALA A 31 -3.40 0.52 -2.02
C ALA A 31 -2.16 1.30 -2.49
N TYR A 32 -1.02 0.61 -2.59
CA TYR A 32 0.23 1.22 -3.03
C TYR A 32 0.12 1.82 -4.44
N ARG A 33 -0.45 1.06 -5.39
CA ARG A 33 -0.65 1.53 -6.77
C ARG A 33 -1.59 2.73 -6.83
N ALA A 34 -2.70 2.70 -6.09
CA ALA A 34 -3.66 3.80 -6.05
C ALA A 34 -3.02 5.09 -5.51
N TYR A 35 -2.33 5.01 -4.37
CA TYR A 35 -1.67 6.18 -3.77
C TYR A 35 -0.56 6.71 -4.67
N ARG A 36 0.27 5.82 -5.24
CA ARG A 36 1.36 6.22 -6.12
C ARG A 36 0.85 6.88 -7.40
N ALA A 37 -0.21 6.35 -8.00
CA ALA A 37 -0.85 6.96 -9.17
C ALA A 37 -1.38 8.36 -8.85
N ARG A 38 -2.05 8.53 -7.70
CA ARG A 38 -2.58 9.84 -7.30
C ARG A 38 -1.49 10.86 -7.02
N THR A 39 -0.44 10.47 -6.31
CA THR A 39 0.75 11.31 -6.11
C THR A 39 1.37 11.75 -7.43
N HIS A 40 1.48 10.84 -8.39
CA HIS A 40 1.99 11.16 -9.73
C HIS A 40 1.09 12.18 -10.45
N HIS A 41 -0.23 12.00 -10.42
CA HIS A 41 -1.15 12.96 -11.02
C HIS A 41 -1.03 14.34 -10.38
N LEU A 42 -0.98 14.43 -9.05
CA LEU A 42 -0.81 15.71 -8.35
C LEU A 42 0.52 16.39 -8.69
N ALA A 43 1.60 15.61 -8.86
CA ALA A 43 2.88 16.16 -9.28
C ALA A 43 2.84 16.75 -10.70
N LEU A 44 2.10 16.11 -11.62
CA LEU A 44 1.88 16.67 -12.97
C LEU A 44 1.08 17.98 -12.93
N ASP A 45 0.17 18.11 -11.96
CA ASP A 45 -0.60 19.33 -11.74
C ASP A 45 0.18 20.40 -10.93
N GLY A 46 1.43 20.12 -10.52
CA GLY A 46 2.23 21.00 -9.66
C GLY A 46 1.67 21.16 -8.23
N ALA A 47 0.76 20.28 -7.82
CA ALA A 47 0.11 20.31 -6.53
C ALA A 47 0.89 19.52 -5.47
N ALA A 48 0.68 19.86 -4.19
CA ALA A 48 1.17 19.06 -3.08
C ALA A 48 0.52 17.66 -3.07
N PRO A 49 1.22 16.60 -2.62
CA PRO A 49 0.69 15.24 -2.57
C PRO A 49 -0.24 15.03 -1.37
N ILE A 50 -1.20 15.93 -1.19
CA ILE A 50 -2.19 15.93 -0.11
C ILE A 50 -3.57 15.97 -0.75
N VAL A 51 -4.41 15.00 -0.37
CA VAL A 51 -5.78 14.87 -0.87
C VAL A 51 -6.79 14.99 0.29
N PRO A 52 -8.07 15.30 0.00
CA PRO A 52 -9.12 15.22 1.00
C PRO A 52 -9.17 13.85 1.67
N ALA A 53 -9.40 13.82 2.99
CA ALA A 53 -9.38 12.58 3.77
C ALA A 53 -10.38 11.52 3.26
N VAL A 54 -11.45 11.95 2.58
CA VAL A 54 -12.49 11.07 2.02
C VAL A 54 -12.03 10.25 0.82
N GLU A 55 -11.05 10.73 0.03
CA GLU A 55 -10.69 10.16 -1.27
C GLU A 55 -10.26 8.69 -1.17
N PHE A 56 -9.53 8.33 -0.11
CA PHE A 56 -9.03 6.98 0.14
C PHE A 56 -9.48 6.41 1.48
N ARG A 57 -10.62 6.86 2.02
CA ARG A 57 -11.05 6.50 3.37
C ARG A 57 -11.13 4.98 3.58
N GLU A 58 -11.85 4.27 2.73
CA GLU A 58 -12.05 2.82 2.85
C GLU A 58 -10.73 2.05 2.71
N LEU A 59 -9.93 2.39 1.70
CA LEU A 59 -8.65 1.75 1.45
C LEU A 59 -7.65 2.01 2.58
N ARG A 60 -7.66 3.22 3.15
CA ARG A 60 -6.85 3.56 4.32
C ARG A 60 -7.30 2.79 5.56
N GLU A 61 -8.61 2.68 5.80
CA GLU A 61 -9.16 1.88 6.89
C GLU A 61 -8.75 0.40 6.77
N GLU A 62 -8.82 -0.19 5.58
CA GLU A 62 -8.36 -1.56 5.31
C GLU A 62 -6.88 -1.76 5.62
N VAL A 63 -6.02 -0.87 5.10
CA VAL A 63 -4.57 -0.92 5.35
C VAL A 63 -4.25 -0.73 6.83
N THR A 64 -4.91 0.21 7.51
CA THR A 64 -4.73 0.44 8.95
C THR A 64 -5.18 -0.76 9.78
N ARG A 65 -6.29 -1.41 9.42
CA ARG A 65 -6.71 -2.67 10.09
C ARG A 65 -5.65 -3.75 9.96
N LEU A 66 -5.11 -3.96 8.75
CA LEU A 66 -4.06 -4.94 8.51
C LEU A 66 -2.77 -4.61 9.28
N TRP A 67 -2.40 -3.33 9.30
CA TRP A 67 -1.26 -2.85 10.09
C TRP A 67 -1.44 -3.17 11.57
N ASN A 68 -2.57 -2.82 12.15
CA ASN A 68 -2.83 -3.06 13.57
C ASN A 68 -2.85 -4.55 13.90
N ALA A 69 -3.43 -5.39 13.03
CA ALA A 69 -3.44 -6.84 13.24
C ALA A 69 -2.03 -7.47 13.18
N THR A 70 -1.08 -6.84 12.47
CA THR A 70 0.26 -7.40 12.25
C THR A 70 1.33 -6.81 13.17
N MET A 71 1.24 -5.52 13.45
CA MET A 71 2.33 -4.71 14.02
C MET A 71 1.98 -4.07 15.37
N ALA A 72 0.70 -3.87 15.69
CA ALA A 72 0.30 -3.28 16.96
C ALA A 72 0.17 -4.39 18.01
N ALA A 73 1.25 -4.64 18.74
CA ALA A 73 1.27 -5.46 19.95
C ALA A 73 0.66 -4.70 21.14
#